data_AF-A0A101NSB4-F1
#
_entry.id   AF-A0A101NSB4-F1
#
_cell.length_a   1.000
_cell.length_b   1.000
_cell.length_c   1.000
_cell.angle_alpha   90.00
_cell.angle_beta   90.00
_cell.angle_gamma   90.00
#
_symmetry.space_group_name_H-M   'P 1'
#
loop_
_entity.id
_entity.type
_entity.pdbx_description
1 polymer ?
#
loop_
_entity_poly.entity_id
_entity_poly.type
_entity_poly.pdbx_seq_one_letter_code
_entity_poly.pdbx_strand_id
1 'polypeptide(L)'
;MPQEFGAAIARRLAGLLDTARTLVEVVAVCGRAVTVQEALRTVPELVGSGREVAVGSGLITIHDQRLAPRHDLVREAVCGALPDLTVRTLHGRFARHHLDAGQALLAAPHARAAATHGDVASALILITAAEQLTAASPHDAGDLAALVFGTVCPEQTEWFDVGRRCLSVLSRTQRAADAITVANAILAHVDDANLVDGP
;
A
#
# COMPACT_ATOMS: atom_id res chain seq x y z
N MET A 1 -17.11 -11.75 10.19
CA MET A 1 -17.48 -12.42 8.93
C MET A 1 -17.81 -13.89 9.23
N PRO A 2 -18.99 -14.42 8.86
CA PRO A 2 -19.33 -15.83 9.10
C PRO A 2 -18.38 -16.78 8.34
N GLN A 3 -17.86 -17.82 9.01
CA GLN A 3 -16.86 -18.73 8.44
C GLN A 3 -17.35 -19.43 7.17
N GLU A 4 -18.62 -19.86 7.15
CA GLU A 4 -19.22 -20.56 6.00
C GLU A 4 -19.28 -19.67 4.75
N PHE A 5 -19.56 -18.37 4.93
CA PHE A 5 -19.57 -17.42 3.83
C PHE A 5 -18.15 -17.21 3.28
N GLY A 6 -17.15 -17.03 4.15
CA GLY A 6 -15.74 -16.95 3.74
C GLY A 6 -15.29 -18.18 2.94
N ALA A 7 -15.60 -19.38 3.43
CA ALA A 7 -15.28 -20.63 2.74
C ALA A 7 -15.99 -20.75 1.37
N ALA A 8 -17.24 -20.29 1.26
CA ALA A 8 -17.97 -20.29 -0.01
C ALA A 8 -17.33 -19.34 -1.04
N ILE A 9 -16.92 -18.14 -0.62
CA ILE A 9 -16.21 -17.19 -1.48
C ILE A 9 -14.85 -17.73 -1.90
N ALA A 10 -14.08 -18.31 -0.98
CA ALA A 10 -12.79 -18.93 -1.28
C ALA A 10 -12.90 -20.05 -2.32
N ARG A 11 -13.89 -20.95 -2.18
CA ARG A 11 -14.17 -22.00 -3.19
C ARG A 11 -14.53 -21.41 -4.55
N ARG A 12 -15.36 -20.36 -4.57
CA ARG A 12 -15.77 -19.71 -5.82
C ARG A 12 -14.59 -19.05 -6.52
N LEU A 13 -13.72 -18.38 -5.78
CA LEU A 13 -12.49 -17.77 -6.28
C LEU A 13 -11.53 -18.84 -6.83
N ALA A 14 -11.35 -19.94 -6.10
CA ALA A 14 -10.49 -21.05 -6.53
C ALA A 14 -10.98 -21.78 -7.80
N GLY A 15 -12.27 -21.69 -8.11
CA GLY A 15 -12.85 -22.26 -9.32
C GLY A 15 -12.75 -21.38 -10.57
N LEU A 16 -12.17 -20.18 -10.46
CA LEU A 16 -11.99 -19.28 -11.61
C LEU A 16 -10.72 -19.60 -12.40
N LEU A 17 -10.77 -19.34 -13.71
CA LEU A 17 -9.58 -19.27 -14.56
C LEU A 17 -8.63 -18.17 -14.05
N ASP A 18 -7.32 -18.37 -14.21
CA ASP A 18 -6.30 -17.48 -13.64
C ASP A 18 -6.52 -16.00 -13.95
N THR A 19 -6.81 -15.65 -15.22
CA THR A 19 -7.04 -14.25 -15.62
C THR A 19 -8.30 -13.65 -14.98
N ALA A 20 -9.38 -14.43 -14.83
CA ALA A 20 -10.60 -13.99 -14.17
C ALA A 20 -10.40 -13.87 -12.65
N ARG A 21 -9.63 -14.81 -12.07
CA ARG A 21 -9.25 -14.81 -10.67
C ARG A 21 -8.44 -13.56 -10.33
N THR A 22 -7.35 -13.31 -11.05
CA THR A 22 -6.50 -12.13 -10.86
C THR A 22 -7.30 -10.83 -10.98
N LEU A 23 -8.27 -10.76 -11.92
CA LEU A 23 -9.14 -9.60 -12.02
C LEU A 23 -10.00 -9.37 -10.76
N VAL A 24 -10.58 -10.43 -10.21
CA VAL A 24 -11.34 -10.36 -8.94
C VAL A 24 -10.42 -9.93 -7.79
N GLU A 25 -9.20 -10.46 -7.72
CA GLU A 25 -8.21 -10.12 -6.68
C GLU A 25 -7.82 -8.64 -6.74
N VAL A 26 -7.51 -8.13 -7.95
CA VAL A 26 -7.16 -6.72 -8.19
C VAL A 26 -8.30 -5.80 -7.79
N VAL A 27 -9.53 -6.12 -8.20
CA VAL A 27 -10.73 -5.32 -7.87
C VAL A 27 -11.01 -5.34 -6.36
N ALA A 28 -10.82 -6.48 -5.70
CA ALA A 28 -11.03 -6.61 -4.27
C ALA A 28 -10.00 -5.79 -3.46
N VAL A 29 -8.72 -5.88 -3.83
CA VAL A 29 -7.64 -5.16 -3.14
C VAL A 29 -7.69 -3.65 -3.41
N CYS A 30 -8.12 -3.22 -4.60
CA CYS A 30 -8.27 -1.78 -4.87
C CYS A 30 -9.25 -1.10 -3.91
N GLY A 31 -10.28 -1.83 -3.45
CA GLY A 31 -11.25 -1.29 -2.49
C GLY A 31 -12.22 -0.26 -3.05
N ARG A 32 -12.15 0.03 -4.34
CA ARG A 32 -13.07 0.92 -5.07
C ARG A 32 -13.32 0.43 -6.48
N ALA A 33 -14.30 1.04 -7.13
CA ALA A 33 -14.54 0.79 -8.55
C ALA A 33 -13.31 1.18 -9.38
N VAL A 34 -12.86 0.28 -10.26
CA VAL A 34 -11.70 0.47 -11.15
C VAL A 34 -12.08 0.24 -12.59
N THR A 35 -11.42 0.94 -13.51
CA THR A 35 -11.55 0.58 -14.94
C THR A 35 -10.69 -0.63 -15.26
N VAL A 36 -11.01 -1.35 -16.35
CA VAL A 36 -10.15 -2.44 -16.84
C VAL A 36 -8.75 -1.90 -17.19
N GLN A 37 -8.65 -0.70 -17.75
CA GLN A 37 -7.38 -0.07 -18.08
C GLN A 37 -6.54 0.23 -16.84
N GLU A 38 -7.17 0.67 -15.76
CA GLU A 38 -6.52 0.89 -14.46
C GLU A 38 -6.01 -0.43 -13.86
N ALA A 39 -6.84 -1.48 -13.87
CA ALA A 39 -6.43 -2.81 -13.44
C ALA A 39 -5.21 -3.32 -14.23
N LEU A 40 -5.21 -3.14 -15.56
CA LEU A 40 -4.10 -3.50 -16.45
C LEU A 40 -2.82 -2.70 -16.19
N ARG A 41 -2.95 -1.40 -15.85
CA ARG A 41 -1.78 -0.57 -15.52
C ARG A 41 -1.13 -1.01 -14.20
N THR A 42 -1.92 -1.49 -13.24
CA THR A 42 -1.42 -2.00 -11.96
C THR A 42 -0.88 -3.43 -12.08
N VAL A 43 -1.52 -4.26 -12.90
CA VAL A 43 -1.16 -5.67 -13.12
C VAL A 43 -1.09 -5.91 -14.64
N PRO A 44 0.05 -5.62 -15.29
CA PRO A 44 0.21 -5.78 -16.73
C PRO A 44 0.04 -7.21 -17.22
N GLU A 45 0.23 -8.19 -16.33
CA GLU A 45 0.09 -9.62 -16.63
C GLU A 45 -1.38 -10.03 -16.85
N LEU A 46 -2.32 -9.13 -16.58
CA LEU A 46 -3.77 -9.34 -16.71
C LEU A 46 -4.19 -9.28 -18.19
N VAL A 47 -3.53 -10.04 -19.05
CA VAL A 47 -3.79 -10.09 -20.49
C VAL A 47 -4.84 -11.16 -20.79
N GLY A 48 -5.96 -10.79 -21.43
CA GLY A 48 -6.93 -11.74 -21.98
C GLY A 48 -8.39 -11.51 -21.59
N SER A 49 -9.26 -12.46 -21.97
CA SER A 49 -10.73 -12.40 -21.88
C SER A 49 -11.31 -12.85 -20.52
N GLY A 50 -10.63 -12.53 -19.41
CA GLY A 50 -11.07 -12.96 -18.07
C GLY A 50 -12.28 -12.19 -17.53
N ARG A 51 -12.65 -11.08 -18.17
CA ARG A 51 -13.67 -10.13 -17.67
C ARG A 51 -15.05 -10.75 -17.57
N GLU A 52 -15.53 -11.38 -18.64
CA GLU A 52 -16.89 -11.97 -18.69
C GLU A 52 -17.03 -13.09 -17.65
N VAL A 53 -15.98 -13.91 -17.49
CA VAL A 53 -15.94 -14.98 -16.47
C VAL A 53 -15.90 -14.40 -15.07
N ALA A 54 -15.10 -13.36 -14.83
CA ALA A 54 -15.02 -12.70 -13.53
C ALA A 54 -16.36 -12.05 -13.13
N VAL A 55 -17.04 -11.37 -14.05
CA VAL A 55 -18.38 -10.80 -13.82
C VAL A 55 -19.43 -11.90 -13.67
N GLY A 56 -19.40 -12.93 -14.50
CA GLY A 56 -20.29 -14.09 -14.41
C GLY A 56 -20.13 -14.88 -13.11
N SER A 57 -18.97 -14.78 -12.45
CA SER A 57 -18.74 -15.31 -11.11
C SER A 57 -19.53 -14.57 -10.02
N GLY A 58 -20.14 -13.42 -10.28
CA GLY A 58 -20.88 -12.66 -9.27
C GLY A 58 -20.07 -12.20 -8.05
N LEU A 59 -18.73 -12.34 -8.06
CA LEU A 59 -17.84 -11.79 -7.03
C LEU A 59 -17.59 -10.30 -7.27
N ILE A 60 -17.57 -9.90 -8.54
CA ILE A 60 -17.49 -8.51 -9.00
C ILE A 60 -18.67 -8.20 -9.91
N THR A 61 -18.98 -6.92 -10.03
CA THR A 61 -19.98 -6.39 -10.96
C THR A 61 -19.35 -5.38 -11.89
N ILE A 62 -20.01 -5.09 -13.00
CA ILE A 62 -19.64 -4.03 -13.92
C ILE A 62 -20.75 -2.98 -13.98
N HIS A 63 -20.39 -1.72 -13.80
CA HIS A 63 -21.27 -0.56 -13.97
C HIS A 63 -20.47 0.57 -14.61
N ASP A 64 -21.00 1.18 -15.68
CA ASP A 64 -20.32 2.25 -16.42
C ASP A 64 -18.86 1.95 -16.81
N GLN A 65 -18.59 0.73 -17.28
CA GLN A 65 -17.23 0.23 -17.60
C GLN A 65 -16.26 0.17 -16.41
N ARG A 66 -16.76 0.27 -15.19
CA ARG A 66 -15.99 0.10 -13.95
C ARG A 66 -16.35 -1.22 -13.28
N LEU A 67 -15.33 -1.94 -12.86
CA LEU A 67 -15.42 -3.16 -12.10
C LEU A 67 -15.37 -2.82 -10.61
N ALA A 68 -16.27 -3.39 -9.83
CA ALA A 68 -16.28 -3.24 -8.38
C ALA A 68 -16.60 -4.58 -7.71
N PRO A 69 -16.17 -4.81 -6.46
CA PRO A 69 -16.69 -5.92 -5.68
C PRO A 69 -18.21 -5.81 -5.61
N ARG A 70 -18.92 -6.94 -5.67
CA ARG A 70 -20.38 -6.91 -5.64
C ARG A 70 -20.92 -6.26 -4.36
N HIS A 71 -20.27 -6.55 -3.24
CA HIS A 71 -20.51 -5.94 -1.93
C HIS A 71 -19.20 -5.89 -1.12
N ASP A 72 -19.13 -5.02 -0.12
CA ASP A 72 -17.96 -4.92 0.77
C ASP A 72 -17.66 -6.23 1.51
N LEU A 73 -18.70 -6.97 1.92
CA LEU A 73 -18.52 -8.28 2.55
C LEU A 73 -17.86 -9.30 1.60
N VAL A 74 -18.19 -9.24 0.30
CA VAL A 74 -17.55 -10.08 -0.72
C VAL A 74 -16.10 -9.66 -0.91
N ARG A 75 -15.82 -8.35 -0.93
CA ARG A 75 -14.46 -7.81 -0.99
C ARG A 75 -13.61 -8.35 0.16
N GLU A 76 -14.09 -8.21 1.39
CA GLU A 76 -13.40 -8.69 2.59
C GLU A 76 -13.17 -10.20 2.55
N ALA A 77 -14.17 -10.96 2.12
CA ALA A 77 -14.06 -12.40 1.98
C ALA A 77 -13.06 -12.83 0.91
N VAL A 78 -12.98 -12.11 -0.22
CA VAL A 78 -11.97 -12.34 -1.25
C VAL A 78 -10.58 -12.02 -0.68
N CYS A 79 -10.38 -10.84 -0.08
CA CYS A 79 -9.08 -10.47 0.51
C CYS A 79 -8.64 -11.47 1.60
N GLY A 80 -9.56 -11.92 2.45
CA GLY A 80 -9.27 -12.92 3.49
C GLY A 80 -9.01 -14.33 2.97
N ALA A 81 -9.35 -14.63 1.71
CA ALA A 81 -9.04 -15.90 1.05
C ALA A 81 -7.67 -15.88 0.33
N LEU A 82 -7.03 -14.71 0.24
CA LEU A 82 -5.74 -14.56 -0.43
C LEU A 82 -4.57 -14.76 0.54
N PRO A 83 -3.43 -15.28 0.05
CA PRO A 83 -2.19 -15.23 0.81
C PRO A 83 -1.82 -13.77 1.13
N ASP A 84 -1.36 -13.50 2.35
CA ASP A 84 -1.00 -12.14 2.76
C ASP A 84 0.04 -11.49 1.83
N LEU A 85 0.98 -12.29 1.31
CA LEU A 85 1.98 -11.82 0.36
C LEU A 85 1.35 -11.29 -0.93
N THR A 86 0.30 -11.96 -1.43
CA THR A 86 -0.44 -11.53 -2.63
C THR A 86 -1.15 -10.20 -2.37
N VAL A 87 -1.83 -10.08 -1.22
CA VAL A 87 -2.54 -8.86 -0.81
C VAL A 87 -1.55 -7.69 -0.70
N ARG A 88 -0.42 -7.88 0.01
CA ARG A 88 0.63 -6.86 0.13
C ARG A 88 1.23 -6.47 -1.21
N THR A 89 1.52 -7.44 -2.07
CA THR A 89 2.07 -7.18 -3.41
C THR A 89 1.12 -6.32 -4.24
N LEU A 90 -0.18 -6.63 -4.22
CA LEU A 90 -1.20 -5.86 -4.93
C LEU A 90 -1.32 -4.44 -4.35
N HIS A 91 -1.34 -4.29 -3.02
CA HIS A 91 -1.29 -2.98 -2.38
C HIS A 91 -0.04 -2.19 -2.81
N GLY A 92 1.15 -2.80 -2.83
CA GLY A 92 2.38 -2.13 -3.26
C GLY A 92 2.31 -1.66 -4.71
N ARG A 93 1.73 -2.47 -5.62
CA ARG A 93 1.50 -2.09 -7.02
C ARG A 93 0.53 -0.90 -7.14
N PHE A 94 -0.58 -0.91 -6.41
CA PHE A 94 -1.52 0.22 -6.39
C PHE A 94 -0.89 1.50 -5.81
N ALA A 95 -0.12 1.35 -4.74
CA ALA A 95 0.57 2.46 -4.10
C ALA A 95 1.53 3.15 -5.08
N ARG A 96 2.34 2.35 -5.78
CA ARG A 96 3.24 2.85 -6.84
C ARG A 96 2.47 3.52 -7.96
N HIS A 97 1.44 2.85 -8.50
CA HIS A 97 0.63 3.37 -9.59
C HIS A 97 0.03 4.75 -9.28
N HIS A 98 -0.56 4.91 -8.09
CA HIS A 98 -1.15 6.17 -7.67
C HIS A 98 -0.11 7.25 -7.41
N LEU A 99 1.03 6.89 -6.81
CA LEU A 99 2.09 7.86 -6.57
C LEU A 99 2.67 8.40 -7.88
N ASP A 100 2.93 7.52 -8.84
CA ASP A 100 3.45 7.89 -10.17
C ASP A 100 2.45 8.78 -10.95
N ALA A 101 1.15 8.65 -10.67
CA ALA A 101 0.11 9.51 -11.19
C ALA A 101 -0.09 10.83 -10.40
N GLY A 102 0.73 11.10 -9.38
CA GLY A 102 0.61 12.28 -8.51
C GLY A 102 -0.58 12.24 -7.54
N GLN A 103 -1.13 11.06 -7.28
CA GLN A 103 -2.33 10.86 -6.47
C GLN A 103 -1.96 10.38 -5.04
N ALA A 104 -1.19 11.18 -4.30
CA ALA A 104 -0.70 10.82 -2.96
C ALA A 104 -1.79 10.33 -1.99
N LEU A 105 -2.97 10.97 -2.00
CA LEU A 105 -4.10 10.56 -1.15
C LEU A 105 -4.56 9.13 -1.44
N LEU A 106 -4.51 8.69 -2.70
CA LEU A 106 -4.86 7.33 -3.08
C LEU A 106 -3.69 6.36 -2.84
N ALA A 107 -2.44 6.82 -3.00
CA ALA A 107 -1.25 5.99 -2.80
C ALA A 107 -1.06 5.60 -1.32
N ALA A 108 -1.23 6.55 -0.40
CA ALA A 108 -0.95 6.39 1.03
C ALA A 108 -1.62 5.17 1.69
N PRO A 109 -2.94 4.93 1.58
CA PRO A 109 -3.58 3.77 2.21
C PRO A 109 -3.08 2.44 1.62
N HIS A 110 -2.78 2.39 0.32
CA HIS A 110 -2.20 1.21 -0.29
C HIS A 110 -0.75 0.99 0.17
N ALA A 111 0.07 2.03 0.26
CA ALA A 111 1.44 1.92 0.74
C ALA A 111 1.47 1.47 2.21
N ARG A 112 0.56 1.98 3.05
CA ARG A 112 0.43 1.57 4.45
C ARG A 112 0.04 0.10 4.59
N ALA A 113 -0.86 -0.39 3.74
CA ALA A 113 -1.28 -1.79 3.75
C ALA A 113 -0.21 -2.75 3.18
N ALA A 114 0.68 -2.27 2.31
CA ALA A 114 1.81 -3.03 1.80
C ALA A 114 2.99 -3.09 2.76
N ALA A 115 3.21 -2.00 3.52
CA ALA A 115 4.40 -1.80 4.33
C ALA A 115 4.57 -2.90 5.39
N THR A 116 5.77 -3.46 5.42
CA THR A 116 6.28 -4.30 6.51
C THR A 116 7.55 -3.71 7.09
N HIS A 117 7.94 -4.16 8.28
CA HIS A 117 9.23 -3.76 8.83
C HIS A 117 10.37 -4.18 7.89
N GLY A 118 11.31 -3.27 7.63
CA GLY A 118 12.38 -3.42 6.65
C GLY A 118 11.97 -3.18 5.19
N ASP A 119 10.69 -2.88 4.88
CA ASP A 119 10.25 -2.61 3.50
C ASP A 119 10.55 -1.17 3.08
N VAL A 120 11.77 -0.98 2.57
CA VAL A 120 12.24 0.30 2.04
C VAL A 120 11.38 0.81 0.89
N ALA A 121 10.86 -0.07 0.02
CA ALA A 121 10.09 0.37 -1.14
C ALA A 121 8.77 1.02 -0.73
N SER A 122 8.05 0.41 0.21
CA SER A 122 6.82 0.99 0.77
C SER A 122 7.11 2.23 1.60
N ALA A 123 8.20 2.24 2.39
CA ALA A 123 8.64 3.40 3.15
C ALA A 123 8.89 4.62 2.26
N LEU A 124 9.59 4.43 1.13
CA LEU A 124 9.87 5.49 0.15
C LEU A 124 8.58 6.03 -0.51
N ILE A 125 7.60 5.18 -0.80
CA ILE A 125 6.31 5.61 -1.34
C ILE A 125 5.56 6.44 -0.28
N LEU A 126 5.51 5.96 0.96
CA LEU A 126 4.82 6.62 2.07
C LEU A 126 5.41 8.00 2.36
N ILE A 127 6.73 8.15 2.43
CA ILE A 127 7.35 9.45 2.72
C ILE A 127 7.19 10.42 1.54
N THR A 128 7.24 9.93 0.30
CA THR A 128 6.97 10.76 -0.87
C THR A 128 5.51 11.24 -0.89
N ALA A 129 4.56 10.36 -0.52
CA ALA A 129 3.17 10.75 -0.36
C ALA A 129 3.01 11.80 0.77
N ALA A 130 3.68 11.61 1.92
CA ALA A 130 3.64 12.57 3.03
C ALA A 130 4.17 13.96 2.64
N GLU A 131 5.26 14.02 1.88
CA GLU A 131 5.81 15.27 1.34
C GLU A 131 4.80 15.98 0.43
N GLN A 132 4.13 15.24 -0.48
CA GLN A 132 3.10 15.79 -1.37
C GLN A 132 1.85 16.26 -0.60
N LEU A 133 1.52 15.63 0.53
CA LEU A 133 0.36 15.96 1.34
C LEU A 133 0.59 17.09 2.34
N THR A 134 1.84 17.51 2.57
CA THR A 134 2.18 18.47 3.63
C THR A 134 1.35 19.77 3.56
N ALA A 135 1.03 20.25 2.36
CA ALA A 135 0.20 21.45 2.19
C ALA A 135 -1.32 21.17 2.21
N ALA A 136 -1.75 20.07 1.60
CA ALA A 136 -3.18 19.77 1.41
C ALA A 136 -3.81 19.08 2.62
N SER A 137 -3.06 18.23 3.32
CA SER A 137 -3.47 17.54 4.55
C SER A 137 -2.26 17.35 5.49
N PRO A 138 -1.89 18.38 6.27
CA PRO A 138 -0.74 18.32 7.18
C PRO A 138 -0.87 17.21 8.23
N HIS A 139 -2.08 16.89 8.66
CA HIS A 139 -2.32 15.82 9.64
C HIS A 139 -1.96 14.45 9.08
N ASP A 140 -2.47 14.12 7.88
CA ASP A 140 -2.16 12.86 7.21
C ASP A 140 -0.66 12.76 6.87
N ALA A 141 -0.06 13.87 6.43
CA ALA A 141 1.38 13.93 6.15
C ALA A 141 2.21 13.61 7.41
N GLY A 142 1.86 14.17 8.56
CA GLY A 142 2.52 13.88 9.83
C GLY A 142 2.39 12.41 10.25
N ASP A 143 1.18 11.85 10.15
CA ASP A 143 0.93 10.43 10.48
C ASP A 143 1.71 9.47 9.56
N LEU A 144 1.79 9.78 8.27
CA LEU A 144 2.57 8.98 7.32
C LEU A 144 4.07 9.06 7.62
N ALA A 145 4.61 10.26 7.89
CA ALA A 145 6.03 10.41 8.22
C ALA A 145 6.42 9.69 9.52
N ALA A 146 5.56 9.73 10.54
CA ALA A 146 5.77 8.98 11.79
C ALA A 146 5.75 7.46 11.54
N LEU A 147 4.81 6.97 10.74
CA LEU A 147 4.75 5.56 10.36
C LEU A 147 6.01 5.11 9.61
N VAL A 148 6.49 5.90 8.65
CA VAL A 148 7.65 5.55 7.82
C VAL A 148 8.89 5.30 8.67
N PHE A 149 9.16 6.15 9.66
CA PHE A 149 10.38 6.00 10.45
C PHE A 149 10.41 4.67 11.23
N GLY A 150 9.25 4.16 11.65
CA GLY A 150 9.16 2.83 12.28
C GLY A 150 9.25 1.64 11.31
N THR A 151 9.20 1.89 9.99
CA THR A 151 9.26 0.82 8.97
C THR A 151 10.66 0.54 8.45
N VAL A 152 11.60 1.48 8.51
CA VAL A 152 12.98 1.31 8.02
C VAL A 152 13.91 0.96 9.18
N CYS A 153 14.79 -0.04 9.00
CA CYS A 153 15.73 -0.47 10.03
C CYS A 153 17.02 0.36 9.99
N PRO A 154 17.66 0.68 11.14
CA PRO A 154 18.91 1.44 11.19
C PRO A 154 20.07 0.87 10.36
N GLU A 155 20.10 -0.44 10.13
CA GLU A 155 21.13 -1.13 9.36
C GLU A 155 20.99 -0.93 7.84
N GLN A 156 19.86 -0.37 7.38
CA GLN A 156 19.58 -0.13 5.97
C GLN A 156 20.21 1.18 5.50
N THR A 157 20.82 1.19 4.32
CA THR A 157 21.51 2.37 3.77
C THR A 157 20.57 3.57 3.60
N GLU A 158 19.28 3.31 3.34
CA GLU A 158 18.26 4.33 3.15
C GLU A 158 17.77 4.96 4.47
N TRP A 159 18.06 4.35 5.62
CA TRP A 159 17.51 4.75 6.91
C TRP A 159 17.78 6.22 7.24
N PHE A 160 19.01 6.69 6.99
CA PHE A 160 19.40 8.06 7.29
C PHE A 160 18.68 9.08 6.39
N ASP A 161 18.59 8.82 5.08
CA ASP A 161 17.90 9.71 4.14
C ASP A 161 16.40 9.76 4.43
N VAL A 162 15.78 8.58 4.62
CA VAL A 162 14.37 8.46 4.99
C VAL A 162 14.10 9.18 6.32
N GLY A 163 14.95 9.00 7.32
CA GLY A 163 14.86 9.68 8.61
C GLY A 163 14.90 11.21 8.47
N ARG A 164 15.80 11.75 7.64
CA ARG A 164 15.87 13.20 7.36
C ARG A 164 14.61 13.72 6.67
N ARG A 165 14.06 12.97 5.72
CA ARG A 165 12.81 13.32 5.05
C ARG A 165 11.63 13.32 6.03
N CYS A 166 11.54 12.28 6.88
CA CYS A 166 10.56 12.22 7.96
C CYS A 166 10.67 13.43 8.89
N LEU A 167 11.88 13.76 9.36
CA LEU A 167 12.12 14.91 10.21
C LEU A 167 11.65 16.22 9.56
N SER A 168 11.87 16.39 8.25
CA SER A 168 11.41 17.56 7.51
C SER A 168 9.89 17.67 7.48
N VAL A 169 9.19 16.59 7.15
CA VAL A 169 7.71 16.56 7.12
C VAL A 169 7.17 16.81 8.53
N LEU A 170 7.63 16.06 9.54
CA LEU A 170 7.16 16.18 10.92
C LEU A 170 7.34 17.60 11.47
N SER A 171 8.46 18.26 11.13
CA SER A 171 8.71 19.65 11.51
C SER A 171 7.73 20.61 10.84
N ARG A 172 7.45 20.45 9.54
CA ARG A 172 6.48 21.28 8.80
C ARG A 172 5.05 21.07 9.28
N THR A 173 4.71 19.85 9.71
CA THR A 173 3.38 19.49 10.24
C THR A 173 3.26 19.70 11.75
N GLN A 174 4.24 20.34 12.40
CA GLN A 174 4.25 20.66 13.83
C GLN A 174 4.13 19.44 14.76
N ARG A 175 4.67 18.29 14.35
CA ARG A 175 4.71 17.03 15.12
C ARG A 175 5.98 16.98 15.97
N ALA A 176 6.08 17.90 16.93
CA ALA A 176 7.31 18.13 17.68
C ALA A 176 7.87 16.89 18.39
N ALA A 177 7.02 16.10 19.06
CA ALA A 177 7.44 14.90 19.78
C ALA A 177 8.02 13.83 18.84
N ASP A 178 7.34 13.59 17.71
CA ASP A 178 7.80 12.66 16.68
C ASP A 178 9.10 13.16 16.04
N ALA A 179 9.20 14.46 15.72
CA ALA A 179 10.40 15.07 15.15
C ALA A 179 11.63 14.92 16.08
N ILE A 180 11.46 15.17 17.38
CA ILE A 180 12.53 14.98 18.39
C ILE A 180 12.95 13.51 18.45
N THR A 181 11.98 12.59 18.40
CA THR A 181 12.26 11.14 18.42
C THR A 181 13.13 10.73 17.24
N VAL A 182 12.78 11.18 16.03
CA VAL A 182 13.58 10.92 14.81
C VAL A 182 14.96 11.57 14.91
N ALA A 183 15.05 12.84 15.34
CA ALA A 183 16.32 13.55 15.45
C ALA A 183 17.28 12.88 16.45
N ASN A 184 16.79 12.46 17.61
CA ASN A 184 17.59 11.77 18.61
C ASN A 184 18.11 10.42 18.10
N ALA A 185 17.27 9.66 17.39
CA ALA A 185 17.70 8.40 16.80
C ALA A 185 18.81 8.60 15.76
N ILE A 186 18.66 9.61 14.89
CA ILE A 186 19.67 9.97 13.89
C ILE A 186 21.00 10.36 14.55
N LEU A 187 20.96 11.19 15.60
CA LEU A 187 22.16 11.62 16.33
C LEU A 187 22.88 10.44 16.98
N ALA A 188 22.14 9.57 17.69
CA ALA A 188 22.72 8.39 18.34
C ALA A 188 23.44 7.47 17.34
N HIS A 189 22.86 7.27 16.16
CA HIS A 189 23.47 6.41 15.13
C HIS A 189 24.75 7.00 14.52
N VAL A 190 24.81 8.33 14.36
CA VAL A 190 26.02 9.02 13.87
C VAL A 190 27.15 8.96 14.91
N ASP A 191 26.81 9.13 16.19
CA ASP A 191 27.79 9.03 17.28
C ASP A 191 28.41 7.63 17.34
N ASP A 192 27.60 6.57 17.19
CA ASP A 192 28.09 5.18 17.15
C ASP A 192 29.02 4.92 15.96
N ALA A 193 28.69 5.42 14.76
CA ALA A 193 29.55 5.26 13.59
C ALA A 193 30.93 5.95 13.78
N ASN A 194 30.93 7.15 14.38
CA ASN A 194 32.16 7.87 14.69
C ASN A 194 33.03 7.19 15.76
N LEU A 195 32.44 6.37 16.64
CA LEU A 195 33.17 5.58 17.64
C LEU A 195 33.81 4.31 17.05
N VAL A 196 33.27 3.77 15.96
CA VAL A 196 33.82 2.60 15.25
C VAL A 196 34.96 3.00 14.30
N ASP A 197 34.92 4.22 13.75
CA ASP A 197 35.93 4.77 12.85
C ASP A 197 37.04 5.61 13.56
N GLY A 198 37.11 5.57 14.90
CA GLY A 198 38.15 6.23 15.71
C GLY A 198 39.49 5.46 15.74
N PRO A 199 40.64 6.15 15.81
CA PRO A 199 41.99 5.57 15.62
C PRO A 199 42.42 4.54 16.65
#